data_AF-A0A2V8PE94-F1
#
_entry.id   AF-A0A2V8PE94-F1
#
_cell.length_a   1.000
_cell.length_b   1.000
_cell.length_c   1.000
_cell.angle_alpha   90.00
_cell.angle_beta   90.00
_cell.angle_gamma   90.00
#
_symmetry.space_group_name_H-M   'P 1'
#
loop_
_entity.id
_entity.type
_entity.pdbx_description
1 polymer ?
#
loop_
_entity_poly.entity_id
_entity_poly.type
_entity_poly.pdbx_seq_one_letter_code
_entity_poly.pdbx_strand_id
1 'polypeptide(L)' 'MSYIKSLMFGTVTLMLSVVIYVMIYVWWTYAALRRNYPVGEIGFDLSSLIHSPVFWLTAVSGFALGFIWEFRRATH' A
#
# COMPACT_ATOMS: atom_id res chain seq x y z
N MET A 1 19.59 -18.78 6.82
CA MET A 1 19.59 -17.36 6.37
C MET A 1 18.43 -16.99 5.42
N SER A 2 17.65 -17.95 4.90
CA SER A 2 16.51 -17.65 4.00
C SER A 2 15.43 -16.75 4.62
N TYR A 3 15.03 -16.99 5.87
CA TYR A 3 13.92 -16.27 6.49
C TYR A 3 14.16 -14.76 6.64
N ILE A 4 15.36 -14.35 7.05
CA ILE A 4 15.71 -12.93 7.21
C ILE A 4 15.63 -12.22 5.84
N LYS A 5 16.14 -12.86 4.79
CA LYS A 5 16.07 -12.33 3.43
C LYS A 5 14.62 -12.20 2.94
N SER A 6 13.79 -13.22 3.15
CA SER A 6 12.36 -13.16 2.81
C SER A 6 11.61 -12.08 3.60
N LEU A 7 11.97 -11.86 4.86
CA LEU A 7 11.40 -10.81 5.70
C LEU A 7 11.78 -9.40 5.20
N MET A 8 13.04 -9.20 4.79
CA MET A 8 13.46 -7.96 4.13
C MET A 8 12.67 -7.71 2.84
N PHE A 9 12.49 -8.74 2.02
CA PHE A 9 11.72 -8.63 0.77
C PHE A 9 10.24 -8.34 1.01
N GLY A 10 9.64 -8.98 2.01
CA GLY A 10 8.29 -8.67 2.49
C GLY A 10 8.16 -7.22 2.97
N THR A 11 9.17 -6.71 3.69
CA THR A 11 9.15 -5.32 4.18
C THR A 11 9.25 -4.31 3.02
N VAL A 12 10.11 -4.56 2.04
CA VAL A 12 10.23 -3.71 0.83
C VAL A 12 8.93 -3.69 0.04
N THR A 13 8.31 -4.86 -0.15
CA THR A 13 7.03 -4.97 -0.87
C THR A 13 5.87 -4.36 -0.10
N LEU A 14 5.87 -4.41 1.24
CA LEU A 14 4.94 -3.65 2.07
C LEU A 14 5.08 -2.14 1.81
N MET A 15 6.30 -1.61 1.87
CA MET A 15 6.56 -0.18 1.62
C MET A 15 6.08 0.24 0.22
N LEU A 16 6.40 -0.57 -0.80
CA LEU A 16 5.92 -0.32 -2.17
C LEU A 16 4.38 -0.36 -2.26
N SER A 17 3.74 -1.32 -1.60
CA SER A 17 2.28 -1.45 -1.60
C SER A 17 1.61 -0.25 -0.93
N VAL A 18 2.19 0.26 0.16
CA VAL A 18 1.74 1.50 0.82
C VAL A 18 1.86 2.70 -0.12
N VAL A 19 3.01 2.87 -0.79
CA VAL A 19 3.22 3.98 -1.74
C VAL A 19 2.20 3.91 -2.89
N ILE A 20 2.03 2.73 -3.50
CA ILE A 20 1.08 2.52 -4.59
C ILE A 20 -0.35 2.81 -4.11
N TYR A 21 -0.73 2.32 -2.92
CA TYR A 21 -2.04 2.57 -2.34
C TYR A 21 -2.30 4.07 -2.15
N VAL A 22 -1.35 4.81 -1.58
CA VAL A 22 -1.49 6.25 -1.37
C VAL A 22 -1.62 6.98 -2.72
N MET A 23 -0.82 6.63 -3.72
CA MET A 23 -0.94 7.24 -5.06
C MET A 23 -2.31 6.99 -5.69
N ILE A 24 -2.81 5.75 -5.64
CA ILE A 24 -4.14 5.38 -6.17
C ILE A 24 -5.23 6.11 -5.40
N TYR A 25 -5.15 6.14 -4.07
CA TYR A 25 -6.14 6.79 -3.22
C TYR A 25 -6.19 8.29 -3.48
N VAL A 26 -5.04 8.97 -3.54
CA VAL A 26 -4.97 10.41 -3.86
C VAL A 26 -5.52 10.69 -5.25
N TRP A 27 -5.15 9.90 -6.25
CA TRP A 27 -5.66 10.08 -7.60
C TRP A 27 -7.17 9.88 -7.69
N TRP A 28 -7.68 8.83 -7.06
CA TRP A 28 -9.12 8.51 -7.06
C TRP A 28 -9.93 9.56 -6.32
N THR A 29 -9.49 9.96 -5.13
CA THR A 29 -10.14 11.02 -4.35
C THR A 29 -10.12 12.34 -5.10
N TYR A 30 -8.97 12.75 -5.65
CA TYR A 30 -8.88 13.96 -6.46
C TYR A 30 -9.83 13.94 -7.68
N ALA A 31 -9.88 12.82 -8.42
CA ALA A 31 -10.77 12.68 -9.57
C ALA A 31 -12.26 12.73 -9.17
N ALA A 32 -12.63 12.09 -8.06
CA ALA A 32 -13.99 12.08 -7.54
C ALA A 32 -14.41 13.46 -7.01
N LEU A 33 -13.54 14.12 -6.25
CA LEU A 33 -13.79 15.44 -5.67
C LEU A 33 -13.87 16.51 -6.75
N ARG A 34 -12.93 16.55 -7.72
CA ARG A 34 -12.94 17.56 -8.78
C ARG A 34 -14.16 17.46 -9.70
N ARG A 35 -14.73 16.26 -9.85
CA ARG A 35 -15.99 16.07 -10.59
C ARG A 35 -17.18 16.70 -9.87
N ASN A 36 -17.23 16.62 -8.55
CA ASN A 36 -18.37 17.07 -7.74
C ASN A 36 -18.21 18.52 -7.22
N TYR A 37 -16.97 18.95 -7.02
CA TYR A 37 -16.58 20.25 -6.48
C TYR A 37 -15.43 20.81 -7.34
N PRO A 38 -15.75 21.50 -8.45
CA PRO A 38 -14.74 21.96 -9.41
C PRO A 38 -13.89 23.12 -8.88
N VAL A 39 -14.33 23.79 -7.81
CA VAL A 39 -13.64 24.93 -7.19
C VAL A 39 -13.54 24.66 -5.68
N GLY A 40 -12.31 24.57 -5.16
CA GLY A 40 -12.03 24.34 -3.75
C GLY A 40 -10.65 23.74 -3.50
N GLU A 41 -10.14 23.90 -2.28
CA GLU A 41 -8.93 23.23 -1.81
C GLU A 41 -9.28 21.83 -1.30
N ILE A 42 -8.49 20.83 -1.71
CA ILE A 42 -8.67 19.44 -1.26
C ILE A 42 -7.67 19.19 -0.13
N GLY A 43 -8.16 19.15 1.10
CA GLY A 43 -7.39 18.73 2.27
C GLY A 43 -7.20 17.21 2.31
N PHE A 44 -5.99 16.75 2.65
CA PHE A 44 -5.68 15.33 2.78
C PHE A 44 -5.52 14.95 4.25
N ASP A 45 -6.39 14.08 4.75
CA ASP A 45 -6.32 13.56 6.12
C ASP A 45 -5.65 12.18 6.15
N LEU A 46 -4.40 12.11 6.61
CA LEU A 46 -3.67 10.85 6.79
C LEU A 46 -4.34 9.93 7.83
N SER A 47 -5.01 10.48 8.83
CA SER A 47 -5.65 9.68 9.88
C SER A 47 -6.73 8.80 9.28
N SER A 48 -7.59 9.38 8.43
CA SER A 48 -8.63 8.62 7.71
C SER A 48 -8.06 7.48 6.85
N LEU A 49 -6.90 7.69 6.23
CA LEU A 49 -6.25 6.69 5.38
C LEU A 49 -5.72 5.51 6.20
N ILE A 50 -5.05 5.78 7.32
CA ILE A 50 -4.46 4.74 8.18
C ILE A 50 -5.53 3.95 8.93
N HIS A 51 -6.66 4.57 9.28
CA HIS A 51 -7.78 3.86 9.92
C HIS A 51 -8.65 3.07 8.92
N SER A 52 -8.39 3.19 7.61
CA SER A 52 -9.10 2.43 6.60
C SER A 52 -8.74 0.94 6.67
N PRO A 53 -9.71 0.01 6.78
CA PRO A 53 -9.44 -1.42 6.71
C PRO A 53 -8.76 -1.83 5.39
N VAL A 54 -9.11 -1.14 4.30
CA VAL A 54 -8.56 -1.41 2.96
C VAL A 54 -7.06 -1.14 2.92
N PHE A 55 -6.59 -0.09 3.60
CA PHE A 55 -5.17 0.22 3.71
C PHE A 55 -4.39 -0.95 4.33
N TRP A 56 -4.85 -1.45 5.48
CA TRP A 56 -4.21 -2.57 6.15
C TRP A 56 -4.26 -3.86 5.33
N LEU A 57 -5.37 -4.14 4.66
CA LEU A 57 -5.46 -5.30 3.76
C LEU A 57 -4.44 -5.21 2.63
N THR A 58 -4.25 -4.04 2.02
CA THR A 58 -3.24 -3.85 0.97
C THR A 58 -1.81 -3.94 1.50
N ALA A 59 -1.53 -3.38 2.67
CA ALA A 59 -0.20 -3.45 3.28
C ALA A 59 0.18 -4.88 3.68
N VAL A 60 -0.73 -5.60 4.34
CA VAL A 60 -0.51 -6.99 4.79
C VAL A 60 -0.42 -7.95 3.60
N SER A 61 -1.28 -7.79 2.58
CA SER A 61 -1.20 -8.61 1.36
C SER A 61 0.08 -8.34 0.58
N GLY A 62 0.50 -7.07 0.45
CA GLY A 62 1.76 -6.68 -0.15
C GLY A 62 2.96 -7.35 0.52
N PHE A 63 3.02 -7.28 1.86
CA PHE A 63 4.03 -7.98 2.64
C PHE A 63 4.03 -9.49 2.41
N ALA A 64 2.86 -10.12 2.53
CA ALA A 64 2.72 -11.56 2.42
C ALA A 64 3.14 -12.06 1.03
N LEU A 65 2.77 -11.33 -0.03
CA LEU A 65 3.15 -11.67 -1.40
C LEU A 65 4.67 -11.61 -1.60
N GLY A 66 5.33 -10.53 -1.17
CA GLY A 66 6.78 -10.41 -1.30
C GLY A 66 7.55 -11.40 -0.43
N PHE A 67 7.05 -11.65 0.79
CA PHE A 67 7.62 -12.66 1.68
C PHE A 67 7.52 -14.07 1.06
N ILE A 68 6.32 -14.49 0.65
CA ILE A 68 6.08 -15.83 0.10
C ILE A 68 6.84 -16.03 -1.20
N TRP A 69 6.90 -15.00 -2.05
CA TRP A 69 7.63 -15.08 -3.31
C TRP A 69 9.12 -15.32 -3.10
N GLU A 70 9.76 -14.58 -2.20
CA GLU A 70 11.18 -14.80 -1.89
C GLU A 70 11.39 -16.12 -1.16
N PHE A 71 10.50 -16.46 -0.22
CA PHE A 71 10.58 -17.72 0.52
C PHE A 71 10.55 -18.92 -0.43
N ARG A 72 9.60 -18.96 -1.37
CA ARG A 72 9.49 -20.02 -2.37
C ARG A 72 10.77 -20.17 -3.21
N ARG A 73 11.38 -19.07 -3.64
CA ARG A 73 12.62 -19.09 -4.45
C ARG A 73 13.86 -19.52 -3.68
N ALA A 74 13.85 -19.41 -2.35
CA ALA A 74 14.97 -19.78 -1.51
C ALA A 74 14.88 -21.22 -0.98
N THR A 75 13.69 -21.84 -1.01
CA THR A 75 13.47 -23.25 -0.66
C THR A 75 13.48 -24.23 -1.84
N HIS A 76 13.41 -23.72 -3.08
CA HIS A 76 13.58 -24.49 -4.31
C HIS A 76 15.01 -24.32 -4.84
#